data_AF-A0AAJ6EEP1-F1
#
_entry.id   AF-A0AAJ6EEP1-F1
#
_cell.length_a   1.000
_cell.length_b   1.000
_cell.length_c   1.000
_cell.angle_alpha   90.00
_cell.angle_beta   90.00
_cell.angle_gamma   90.00
#
_symmetry.space_group_name_H-M   'P 1'
#
loop_
_entity.id
_entity.type
_entity.pdbx_description
1 polymer ?
#
loop_
_entity_poly.entity_id
_entity_poly.type
_entity_poly.pdbx_seq_one_letter_code
_entity_poly.pdbx_strand_id
1 'polypeptide(L)'
;MTDSPEVLAAELAALVERVSQIASGGDAIDQLARLELLRSEDAALVGGRDASTLARWAAAAEDEGEPIAIKVGTSWLFVTSRLLDYIERASGLYGRREAETRLRKLIETRAGGQNPNQAARPRARQISNCG
;
A
#
# COMPACT_ATOMS: atom_id res chain seq x y z
N MET A 1 -26.14 -11.61 9.69
CA MET A 1 -26.42 -11.22 8.29
C MET A 1 -25.23 -11.66 7.48
N THR A 2 -25.33 -12.83 6.84
CA THR A 2 -24.32 -13.34 5.91
C THR A 2 -24.48 -12.55 4.61
N ASP A 3 -23.50 -11.72 4.27
CA ASP A 3 -23.40 -11.17 2.93
C ASP A 3 -23.41 -12.33 1.95
N SER A 4 -24.46 -12.41 1.13
CA SER A 4 -24.59 -13.44 0.12
C SER A 4 -23.37 -13.40 -0.79
N PRO A 5 -22.84 -14.56 -1.22
CA PRO A 5 -21.65 -14.63 -2.08
C PRO A 5 -21.81 -13.82 -3.38
N GLU A 6 -23.05 -13.62 -3.82
CA GLU A 6 -23.44 -12.80 -4.95
C GLU A 6 -23.22 -11.30 -4.73
N VAL A 7 -23.43 -10.80 -3.50
CA VAL A 7 -23.19 -9.39 -3.13
C VAL A 7 -21.69 -9.13 -3.09
N LEU A 8 -20.93 -10.02 -2.46
CA LEU A 8 -19.47 -10.00 -2.46
C LEU A 8 -18.89 -10.08 -3.88
N ALA A 9 -19.45 -10.92 -4.75
CA ALA A 9 -19.02 -11.01 -6.14
C ALA A 9 -19.34 -9.75 -6.94
N ALA A 10 -20.49 -9.12 -6.71
CA ALA A 10 -20.87 -7.87 -7.35
C ALA A 10 -20.01 -6.70 -6.89
N GLU A 11 -19.71 -6.62 -5.59
CA GLU A 11 -18.78 -5.62 -5.04
C GLU A 11 -17.36 -5.81 -5.58
N LEU A 12 -16.91 -7.07 -5.69
CA LEU A 12 -15.60 -7.38 -6.26
C LEU A 12 -15.54 -7.04 -7.76
N ALA A 13 -16.59 -7.32 -8.53
CA ALA A 13 -16.67 -6.98 -9.94
C ALA A 13 -16.70 -5.45 -10.15
N ALA A 14 -17.48 -4.73 -9.33
CA ALA A 14 -17.50 -3.28 -9.35
C ALA A 14 -16.14 -2.68 -8.98
N LEU A 15 -15.42 -3.30 -8.03
CA LEU A 15 -14.06 -2.91 -7.67
C LEU A 15 -13.07 -3.19 -8.81
N VAL A 16 -13.17 -4.34 -9.48
CA VAL A 16 -12.36 -4.68 -10.65
C VAL A 16 -12.59 -3.69 -11.79
N GLU A 17 -13.84 -3.32 -12.05
CA GLU A 17 -14.19 -2.33 -13.09
C GLU A 17 -13.61 -0.94 -12.75
N ARG A 18 -13.74 -0.51 -11.49
CA ARG A 18 -13.21 0.76 -11.00
C ARG A 18 -11.68 0.79 -11.02
N VAL A 19 -11.05 -0.32 -10.67
CA VAL A 19 -9.59 -0.49 -10.77
C VAL A 19 -9.17 -0.50 -12.24
N SER A 20 -9.91 -1.16 -13.13
CA SER A 20 -9.63 -1.19 -14.57
C SER A 20 -9.75 0.18 -15.24
N GLN A 21 -10.68 1.02 -14.78
CA GLN A 21 -10.81 2.41 -15.23
C GLN A 21 -9.66 3.31 -14.77
N ILE A 22 -8.96 2.94 -13.69
CA ILE A 22 -7.78 3.66 -13.17
C ILE A 22 -6.49 3.06 -13.74
N ALA A 23 -6.51 1.76 -14.01
CA ALA A 23 -5.43 0.95 -14.53
C ALA A 23 -5.44 0.96 -16.06
N SER A 24 -4.84 1.97 -16.70
CA SER A 24 -4.38 1.79 -18.08
C SER A 24 -3.16 0.83 -18.19
N GLY A 25 -2.95 -0.05 -17.21
CA GLY A 25 -1.81 -0.97 -17.16
C GLY A 25 -1.90 -2.00 -16.02
N GLY A 26 -2.19 -3.26 -16.36
CA GLY A 26 -1.93 -4.44 -15.52
C GLY A 26 -2.92 -4.76 -14.39
N ASP A 27 -2.87 -6.02 -13.94
CA ASP A 27 -3.68 -6.58 -12.83
C ASP A 27 -3.40 -5.82 -11.51
N ALA A 28 -4.43 -5.60 -10.69
CA ALA A 28 -4.35 -4.91 -9.40
C ALA A 28 -3.31 -5.54 -8.46
N ILE A 29 -3.12 -6.86 -8.55
CA ILE A 29 -2.12 -7.62 -7.80
C ILE A 29 -0.70 -7.26 -8.28
N ASP A 30 -0.50 -7.13 -9.60
CA ASP A 30 0.78 -6.69 -10.16
C ASP A 30 1.09 -5.25 -9.78
N GLN A 31 0.09 -4.37 -9.74
CA GLN A 31 0.26 -2.99 -9.28
C GLN A 31 0.64 -2.92 -7.80
N LEU A 32 0.05 -3.76 -6.95
CA LEU A 32 0.42 -3.87 -5.54
C LEU A 32 1.84 -4.45 -5.36
N ALA A 33 2.22 -5.43 -6.20
CA ALA A 33 3.56 -6.01 -6.22
C ALA A 33 4.61 -4.98 -6.69
N ARG A 34 4.25 -4.12 -7.64
CA ARG A 34 5.07 -3.02 -8.17
C ARG A 34 5.04 -1.76 -7.30
N LEU A 35 4.27 -1.75 -6.21
CA LEU A 35 4.06 -0.58 -5.34
C LEU A 35 3.48 0.63 -6.09
N GLU A 36 2.71 0.39 -7.14
CA GLU A 36 1.86 1.38 -7.81
C GLU A 36 0.57 1.63 -7.00
N LEU A 37 0.18 0.64 -6.18
CA LEU A 37 -0.81 0.75 -5.11
C LEU A 37 -0.15 0.51 -3.74
N LEU A 38 -0.54 1.31 -2.75
CA LEU A 38 -0.07 1.21 -1.36
C LEU A 38 -1.25 0.95 -0.42
N ARG A 39 -1.06 0.03 0.53
CA ARG A 39 -1.98 -0.10 1.66
C ARG A 39 -1.79 1.08 2.61
N SER A 40 -2.76 1.32 3.50
CA SER A 40 -2.73 2.46 4.41
C SER A 40 -1.44 2.54 5.27
N GLU A 41 -0.88 1.39 5.67
CA GLU A 41 0.39 1.31 6.40
C GLU A 41 1.60 1.72 5.54
N ASP A 42 1.67 1.19 4.32
CA ASP A 42 2.75 1.48 3.37
C ASP A 42 2.67 2.96 2.93
N ALA A 43 1.46 3.48 2.73
CA ALA A 43 1.20 4.88 2.43
C ALA A 43 1.60 5.79 3.61
N ALA A 44 1.35 5.37 4.87
CA ALA A 44 1.75 6.11 6.06
C ALA A 44 3.28 6.27 6.14
N LEU A 45 4.01 5.20 5.82
CA LEU A 45 5.46 5.24 5.73
C LEU A 45 5.96 6.18 4.63
N VAL A 46 5.34 6.13 3.43
CA VAL A 46 5.71 7.00 2.30
C VAL A 46 5.38 8.46 2.57
N GLY A 47 4.17 8.74 3.06
CA GLY A 47 3.68 10.07 3.39
C GLY A 47 4.32 10.67 4.64
N GLY A 48 5.02 9.87 5.46
CA GLY A 48 5.60 10.32 6.73
C GLY A 48 4.55 10.82 7.74
N ARG A 49 3.33 10.29 7.63
CA ARG A 49 2.15 10.69 8.44
C ARG A 49 1.44 9.44 8.91
N ASP A 50 0.63 9.58 9.95
CA ASP A 50 -0.19 8.48 10.45
C ASP A 50 -1.30 8.11 9.46
N ALA A 51 -1.78 6.87 9.54
CA ALA A 51 -2.82 6.34 8.65
C ALA A 51 -4.16 7.11 8.76
N SER A 52 -4.45 7.72 9.91
CA SER A 52 -5.70 8.49 10.09
C SER A 52 -5.65 9.83 9.35
N THR A 53 -4.49 10.48 9.33
CA THR A 53 -4.24 11.68 8.53
C THR A 53 -4.35 11.36 7.04
N LEU A 54 -3.81 10.23 6.59
CA LEU A 54 -3.94 9.81 5.20
C LEU A 54 -5.37 9.45 4.80
N ALA A 55 -6.15 8.83 5.69
CA ALA A 55 -7.57 8.58 5.43
C ALA A 55 -8.35 9.90 5.26
N ARG A 56 -7.99 10.95 6.02
CA ARG A 56 -8.56 12.28 5.83
C ARG A 56 -8.16 12.91 4.50
N TRP A 57 -6.91 12.76 4.07
CA TRP A 57 -6.47 13.24 2.75
C TRP A 57 -7.17 12.51 1.62
N ALA A 58 -7.38 11.19 1.75
CA ALA A 58 -8.15 10.41 0.81
C ALA A 58 -9.59 10.91 0.67
N ALA A 59 -10.27 11.15 1.79
CA ALA A 59 -11.62 11.70 1.80
C ALA A 59 -11.68 13.10 1.18
N ALA A 60 -10.76 14.00 1.57
CA ALA A 60 -10.70 15.36 1.02
C ALA A 60 -10.45 15.36 -0.50
N ALA A 61 -9.53 14.51 -0.97
CA ALA A 61 -9.24 14.40 -2.40
C ALA A 61 -10.40 13.78 -3.20
N GLU A 62 -11.17 12.87 -2.59
CA GLU A 62 -12.40 12.34 -3.18
C GLU A 62 -13.47 13.45 -3.30
N ASP A 63 -13.62 14.28 -2.27
CA ASP A 63 -14.53 15.45 -2.27
C ASP A 63 -14.11 16.50 -3.32
N GLU A 64 -12.81 16.67 -3.56
CA GLU A 64 -12.25 17.55 -4.59
C GLU A 64 -12.35 16.97 -6.02
N GLY A 65 -12.83 15.74 -6.17
CA GLY A 65 -12.99 15.06 -7.46
C GLY A 65 -11.70 14.46 -8.02
N GLU A 66 -10.62 14.43 -7.24
CA GLU A 66 -9.33 13.87 -7.62
C GLU A 66 -8.87 12.79 -6.62
N PRO A 67 -9.54 11.63 -6.61
CA PRO A 67 -9.30 10.63 -5.58
C PRO A 67 -7.86 10.09 -5.63
N ILE A 68 -7.13 10.25 -4.52
CA ILE A 68 -5.76 9.73 -4.35
C ILE A 68 -5.74 8.28 -3.84
N ALA A 69 -6.89 7.78 -3.37
CA ALA A 69 -7.05 6.45 -2.83
C ALA A 69 -8.46 5.89 -3.12
N ILE A 70 -8.57 4.57 -3.06
CA ILE A 70 -9.80 3.82 -3.22
C ILE A 70 -10.13 3.17 -1.88
N LYS A 71 -11.36 3.35 -1.40
CA LYS A 71 -11.85 2.65 -0.22
C LYS A 71 -12.26 1.23 -0.57
N VAL A 72 -11.67 0.24 0.11
CA VAL A 72 -11.99 -1.19 -0.02
C VAL A 72 -12.37 -1.72 1.36
N GLY A 73 -13.66 -1.91 1.59
CA GLY A 73 -14.20 -2.23 2.91
C GLY A 73 -13.85 -1.15 3.94
N THR A 74 -13.10 -1.53 4.98
CA THR A 74 -12.63 -0.62 6.04
C THR A 74 -11.26 0.00 5.76
N SER A 75 -10.61 -0.35 4.65
CA SER A 75 -9.23 0.01 4.35
C SER A 75 -9.12 0.92 3.12
N TRP A 76 -8.04 1.69 3.04
CA TRP A 76 -7.74 2.54 1.88
C TRP A 76 -6.55 2.00 1.11
N LEU A 77 -6.70 1.93 -0.22
CA LEU A 77 -5.64 1.65 -1.18
C LEU A 77 -5.26 2.93 -1.90
N PHE A 78 -4.04 3.42 -1.65
CA PHE A 78 -3.53 4.66 -2.21
C PHE A 78 -2.83 4.40 -3.54
N VAL A 79 -3.10 5.23 -4.53
CA VAL A 79 -2.33 5.22 -5.79
C VAL A 79 -1.05 6.00 -5.55
N THR A 80 0.10 5.36 -5.72
CA THR A 80 1.40 5.93 -5.33
C THR A 80 1.69 7.25 -6.03
N SER A 81 1.46 7.33 -7.35
CA SER A 81 1.67 8.56 -8.12
C SER A 81 0.80 9.71 -7.61
N ARG A 82 -0.50 9.45 -7.43
CA ARG A 82 -1.46 10.46 -6.94
C ARG A 82 -1.15 10.91 -5.51
N LEU A 83 -0.70 10.00 -4.65
CA LEU A 83 -0.25 10.34 -3.30
C LEU A 83 0.98 11.27 -3.35
N LEU A 84 1.96 10.98 -4.21
CA LEU A 84 3.13 11.84 -4.39
C LEU A 84 2.76 13.21 -4.96
N ASP A 85 1.86 13.27 -5.94
CA ASP A 85 1.37 14.52 -6.52
C ASP A 85 0.57 15.35 -5.50
N TYR A 86 -0.19 14.69 -4.62
CA TYR A 86 -0.89 15.35 -3.51
C TYR A 86 0.09 15.91 -2.47
N ILE A 87 1.13 15.15 -2.11
CA ILE A 87 2.20 15.61 -1.22
C ILE A 87 2.96 16.79 -1.83
N GLU A 88 3.22 16.77 -3.14
CA GLU A 88 3.85 17.87 -3.85
C GLU A 88 2.98 19.14 -3.80
N ARG A 89 1.67 19.01 -4.03
CA ARG A 89 0.74 20.14 -3.91
C ARG A 89 0.71 20.72 -2.49
N ALA A 90 0.74 19.86 -1.47
CA ALA A 90 0.63 20.26 -0.07
C ALA A 90 1.95 20.80 0.53
N SER A 91 3.10 20.24 0.13
CA SER A 91 4.42 20.46 0.79
C SER A 91 5.55 20.81 -0.19
N GLY A 92 5.23 21.00 -1.47
CA GLY A 92 6.18 21.34 -2.53
C GLY A 92 7.11 20.19 -2.94
N LEU A 93 8.03 20.51 -3.85
CA LEU A 93 9.01 19.58 -4.41
C LEU A 93 9.88 18.87 -3.37
N TYR A 94 10.18 19.54 -2.24
CA TYR A 94 10.94 18.94 -1.16
C TYR A 94 10.16 17.80 -0.49
N GLY A 95 8.88 18.02 -0.19
CA GLY A 95 8.00 17.00 0.37
C GLY A 95 7.87 15.78 -0.55
N ARG A 96 7.75 16.01 -1.87
CA ARG A 96 7.75 14.94 -2.86
C ARG A 96 9.04 14.11 -2.81
N ARG A 97 10.21 14.75 -2.84
CA ARG A 97 11.50 14.06 -2.84
C ARG A 97 11.72 13.22 -1.58
N GLU A 98 11.28 13.71 -0.43
CA GLU A 98 11.34 12.92 0.78
C GLU A 98 10.43 11.69 0.71
N ALA A 99 9.20 11.85 0.20
CA ALA A 99 8.26 10.75 0.02
C ALA A 99 8.79 9.70 -0.98
N GLU A 100 9.37 10.13 -2.09
CA GLU A 100 10.05 9.25 -3.06
C GLU A 100 11.23 8.50 -2.43
N THR A 101 11.99 9.17 -1.55
CA THR A 101 13.09 8.54 -0.80
C THR A 101 12.56 7.47 0.15
N ARG A 102 11.45 7.73 0.85
CA ARG A 102 10.79 6.76 1.74
C ARG A 102 10.22 5.59 0.94
N LEU A 103 9.62 5.85 -0.22
CA LEU A 103 9.15 4.82 -1.15
C LEU A 103 10.30 3.92 -1.63
N ARG A 104 11.44 4.50 -2.00
CA ARG A 104 12.63 3.73 -2.40
C ARG A 104 13.12 2.82 -1.29
N LYS A 105 13.20 3.33 -0.06
CA LYS A 105 13.57 2.51 1.12
C LYS A 105 12.57 1.37 1.37
N LEU A 106 11.28 1.61 1.15
CA LEU A 106 10.25 0.58 1.26
C LEU A 106 10.46 -0.53 0.22
N ILE A 107 10.72 -0.16 -1.04
CA ILE A 107 11.06 -1.10 -2.12
C ILE A 107 12.30 -1.93 -1.75
N GLU A 108 13.37 -1.26 -1.31
CA GLU A 108 14.63 -1.90 -0.92
C GLU A 108 14.45 -2.87 0.27
N THR A 109 13.67 -2.48 1.28
CA THR A 109 13.37 -3.34 2.44
C THR A 109 12.59 -4.58 2.02
N ARG A 110 11.62 -4.41 1.11
CA ARG A 110 10.80 -5.51 0.60
C ARG A 110 11.59 -6.45 -0.30
N ALA A 111 12.48 -5.92 -1.14
CA ALA A 111 13.40 -6.69 -1.97
C ALA A 111 14.49 -7.40 -1.15
N GLY A 112 15.02 -6.75 -0.10
CA GLY A 112 16.03 -7.32 0.80
C GLY A 112 15.50 -8.40 1.75
N GLY A 113 14.19 -8.38 2.05
CA GLY A 113 13.50 -9.44 2.79
C GLY A 113 13.30 -10.74 2.01
N GLN A 114 13.46 -10.71 0.69
CA GLN A 114 13.44 -11.89 -0.19
C GLN A 114 14.82 -12.56 -0.29
N ASN A 115 15.58 -12.63 0.81
CA ASN A 115 16.80 -13.40 0.85
C ASN A 115 16.48 -14.81 1.39
N PRO A 116 16.32 -15.85 0.54
CA PRO A 116 15.89 -17.20 0.97
C PRO A 116 16.85 -17.86 1.97
N ASN A 117 18.05 -17.29 2.17
CA ASN A 117 19.07 -17.80 3.07
C ASN A 117 18.88 -17.46 4.57
N GLN A 118 17.86 -16.68 4.95
CA GLN A 118 17.57 -16.46 6.38
C GLN A 118 16.65 -17.52 7.01
N ALA A 119 16.03 -18.39 6.22
CA ALA A 119 15.19 -19.48 6.72
C ALA A 119 15.98 -20.73 7.20
N ALA A 120 17.28 -20.80 6.93
CA ALA A 120 18.12 -21.98 7.19
C ALA A 120 19.18 -21.75 8.27
N ARG A 121 18.83 -21.11 9.40
CA ARG A 121 19.65 -21.24 10.61
C ARG A 121 19.13 -22.45 11.42
N PRO A 122 19.79 -23.61 11.39
CA PRO A 122 19.46 -24.68 12.33
C PRO A 122 19.66 -24.12 13.74
N ARG A 123 18.62 -24.23 14.57
CA ARG A 123 18.73 -23.95 16.01
C ARG A 123 19.86 -24.84 16.53
N ALA A 124 21.00 -24.24 16.87
CA ALA A 124 22.05 -24.91 17.61
C ALA A 124 21.41 -25.42 18.90
N ARG A 125 21.21 -26.75 18.99
CA ARG A 125 20.80 -27.40 20.23
C ARG A 125 21.91 -27.15 21.24
N GLN A 126 21.58 -26.34 22.24
CA GLN A 126 22.31 -26.25 23.50
C GLN A 126 22.43 -27.68 24.06
N ILE A 127 23.63 -28.26 23.97
CA ILE A 127 23.97 -29.48 24.67
C ILE A 127 24.20 -29.04 26.11
N SER A 128 23.15 -29.15 26.94
CA SER A 128 23.26 -28.96 28.38
C SER A 128 23.83 -30.23 28.97
N ASN A 129 25.08 -30.16 29.42
CA ASN A 129 25.69 -31.17 30.28
C ASN A 129 24.93 -31.21 31.61
N CYS A 130 24.35 -32.36 31.96
CA CYS A 130 23.93 -32.70 33.32
C CYS A 130 23.98 -34.23 33.47
N GLY A 131 24.81 -34.72 34.40
CA GLY A 131 24.82 -36.10 34.89
C GLY A 131 26.17 -36.79 34.76
#